data_AF-A0A3D1BDB7-F1
#
_entry.id   AF-A0A3D1BDB7-F1
#
_cell.length_a   1.000
_cell.length_b   1.000
_cell.length_c   1.000
_cell.angle_alpha   90.00
_cell.angle_beta   90.00
_cell.angle_gamma   90.00
#
_symmetry.space_group_name_H-M   'P 1'
#
loop_
_entity.id
_entity.type
_entity.pdbx_description
1 polymer ?
#
loop_
_entity_poly.entity_id
_entity_poly.type
_entity_poly.pdbx_seq_one_letter_code
_entity_poly.pdbx_strand_id
1 'polypeptide(L)'
;THMFTHQGIWHFAMNMLLLTWMGRLYLAEVGSRRLLSTYLAGGLAGFLAYFVLTNGFKPLQGESTFALGASASVMAVFGAAATLRPESRFNLILFGPVALKHLFWGYVVLDYFGLSQGANPGGNVAHLGGALFGVLLVKQDMKGVNLVGWLEWVLDAMMSGSIQVPRRKRNQFRASTSNRWKAQERAESRAPMSDDEFNADKADRQARLDAILDKISKHGYDHLSAEDKRFLFEQSQR
;
A
#
# COMPACT_ATOMS: atom_id res chain seq x y z
N THR A 1 0.44 -5.89 24.11
CA THR A 1 -0.63 -4.90 24.37
C THR A 1 -0.23 -3.48 24.03
N HIS A 2 1.05 -3.11 24.21
CA HIS A 2 1.63 -1.81 23.85
C HIS A 2 1.13 -1.18 22.54
N MET A 3 1.02 -1.94 21.44
CA MET A 3 0.57 -1.43 20.13
C MET A 3 -0.90 -0.96 20.07
N PHE A 4 -1.62 -0.99 21.20
CA PHE A 4 -3.01 -0.51 21.32
C PHE A 4 -3.14 0.64 22.33
N THR A 5 -2.06 1.12 22.94
CA THR A 5 -2.07 2.25 23.88
C THR A 5 -1.69 3.55 23.20
N HIS A 6 -2.05 4.70 23.79
CA HIS A 6 -1.78 6.02 23.22
C HIS A 6 -1.49 7.04 24.32
N GLN A 7 -0.57 7.97 24.04
CA GLN A 7 -0.24 9.08 24.94
C GLN A 7 -1.05 10.33 24.55
N GLY A 8 -2.24 10.49 25.14
CA GLY A 8 -3.10 11.64 24.90
C GLY A 8 -3.96 11.55 23.65
N ILE A 9 -4.97 12.42 23.58
CA ILE A 9 -6.02 12.37 22.57
C ILE A 9 -5.52 12.75 21.17
N TRP A 10 -4.57 13.69 21.07
CA TRP A 10 -4.01 14.11 19.79
C TRP A 10 -3.18 13.00 19.14
N HIS A 11 -2.33 12.33 19.92
CA HIS A 11 -1.56 11.19 19.46
C HIS A 11 -2.47 10.04 18.99
N PHE A 12 -3.55 9.77 19.72
CA PHE A 12 -4.57 8.81 19.30
C PHE A 12 -5.23 9.21 17.97
N ALA A 13 -5.71 10.45 17.87
CA ALA A 13 -6.41 10.96 16.69
C ALA A 13 -5.53 10.88 15.43
N MET A 14 -4.26 11.29 15.51
CA MET A 14 -3.33 11.24 14.37
C MET A 14 -3.00 9.81 13.95
N ASN A 15 -2.77 8.91 14.91
CA ASN A 15 -2.57 7.49 14.60
C ASN A 15 -3.76 6.88 13.89
N MET A 16 -4.98 7.12 14.39
CA MET A 16 -6.18 6.56 13.80
C MET A 16 -6.50 7.19 12.44
N LEU A 17 -6.23 8.49 12.25
CA LEU A 17 -6.39 9.15 10.96
C LEU A 17 -5.45 8.55 9.91
N LEU A 18 -4.16 8.47 10.23
CA LEU A 18 -3.15 7.91 9.34
C LEU A 18 -3.43 6.42 9.06
N LEU A 19 -3.79 5.65 10.09
CA LEU A 19 -4.18 4.25 9.94
C LEU A 19 -5.42 4.09 9.07
N THR A 20 -6.41 4.98 9.19
CA THR A 20 -7.61 4.91 8.36
C THR A 20 -7.29 5.16 6.90
N TRP A 21 -6.51 6.20 6.60
CA TRP A 21 -6.16 6.52 5.21
C TRP A 21 -5.23 5.48 4.60
N MET A 22 -4.11 5.19 5.25
CA MET A 22 -3.12 4.23 4.73
C MET A 22 -3.65 2.80 4.78
N GLY A 23 -4.37 2.46 5.84
CA GLY A 23 -5.00 1.15 6.01
C GLY A 23 -6.05 0.88 4.94
N ARG A 24 -6.90 1.84 4.56
CA ARG A 24 -7.87 1.66 3.45
C ARG A 24 -7.17 1.45 2.11
N LEU A 25 -6.15 2.26 1.80
CA LEU A 25 -5.36 2.10 0.57
C LEU A 25 -4.70 0.72 0.51
N TYR A 26 -4.06 0.31 1.60
CA TYR A 26 -3.38 -0.98 1.65
C TYR A 26 -4.37 -2.15 1.63
N LEU A 27 -5.45 -2.07 2.41
CA LEU A 27 -6.54 -3.06 2.44
C LEU A 27 -7.08 -3.37 1.05
N ALA A 28 -7.29 -2.35 0.22
CA ALA A 28 -7.78 -2.52 -1.14
C ALA A 28 -6.84 -3.35 -2.03
N GLU A 29 -5.54 -3.38 -1.73
CA GLU A 29 -4.55 -4.13 -2.50
C GLU A 29 -4.31 -5.54 -1.95
N VAL A 30 -4.38 -5.71 -0.63
CA VAL A 30 -3.85 -6.91 0.04
C VAL A 30 -4.84 -7.67 0.92
N GLY A 31 -6.01 -7.10 1.18
CA GLY A 31 -7.03 -7.68 2.05
C GLY A 31 -6.77 -7.53 3.55
N SER A 32 -7.78 -7.84 4.35
CA SER A 32 -7.81 -7.59 5.81
C SER A 32 -6.77 -8.40 6.56
N ARG A 33 -6.53 -9.64 6.12
CA ARG A 33 -5.55 -10.56 6.70
C ARG A 33 -4.15 -9.95 6.68
N ARG A 34 -3.71 -9.50 5.51
CA ARG A 34 -2.39 -8.90 5.32
C ARG A 34 -2.27 -7.60 6.10
N LEU A 35 -3.30 -6.76 6.08
CA LEU A 35 -3.31 -5.51 6.85
C LEU A 35 -3.08 -5.78 8.34
N LEU A 36 -3.84 -6.71 8.94
CA LEU A 36 -3.69 -7.06 10.34
C LEU A 36 -2.29 -7.63 10.65
N SER A 37 -1.81 -8.56 9.84
CA SER A 37 -0.47 -9.14 10.03
C SER A 37 0.64 -8.10 9.87
N THR A 38 0.49 -7.14 8.94
CA THR A 38 1.42 -6.01 8.78
C THR A 38 1.41 -5.10 10.00
N TYR A 39 0.23 -4.79 10.55
CA TYR A 39 0.10 -3.99 11.77
C TYR A 39 0.79 -4.65 12.96
N LEU A 40 0.50 -5.93 13.20
CA LEU A 40 1.05 -6.68 14.34
C LEU A 40 2.57 -6.89 14.22
N ALA A 41 3.04 -7.36 13.06
CA ALA A 41 4.46 -7.58 12.81
C ALA A 41 5.26 -6.27 12.77
N GLY A 42 4.67 -5.20 12.24
CA GLY A 42 5.26 -3.86 12.23
C GLY A 42 5.46 -3.30 13.63
N GLY A 43 4.47 -3.47 14.51
CA GLY A 43 4.59 -3.10 15.93
C GLY A 43 5.70 -3.88 16.64
N LEU A 44 5.81 -5.19 16.37
CA LEU A 44 6.88 -6.03 16.91
C LEU A 44 8.26 -5.63 16.36
N ALA A 45 8.36 -5.31 15.07
CA ALA A 45 9.60 -4.86 14.45
C ALA A 45 10.06 -3.50 15.01
N GLY A 46 9.12 -2.56 15.22
CA GLY A 46 9.41 -1.29 15.88
C GLY A 46 9.87 -1.48 17.32
N PHE A 47 9.19 -2.35 18.09
CA PHE A 47 9.63 -2.71 19.43
C PHE A 47 11.03 -3.34 19.44
N LEU A 48 11.32 -4.24 18.50
CA LEU A 48 12.63 -4.86 18.38
C LEU A 48 13.72 -3.83 18.05
N ALA A 49 13.45 -2.91 17.13
CA ALA A 49 14.37 -1.81 16.80
C ALA A 49 14.67 -0.94 18.02
N TYR A 50 13.62 -0.54 18.75
CA TYR A 50 13.74 0.16 20.03
C TYR A 50 14.58 -0.63 21.03
N PHE A 51 14.26 -1.90 21.25
CA PHE A 51 14.92 -2.76 22.23
C PHE A 51 16.42 -2.92 21.94
N VAL A 52 16.76 -3.23 20.69
CA VAL A 52 18.16 -3.42 20.25
C VAL A 52 18.95 -2.13 20.39
N LEU A 53 18.39 -0.97 20.01
CA LEU A 53 19.12 0.30 20.07
C LEU A 53 19.28 0.81 21.51
N THR A 54 18.28 0.63 22.37
CA THR A 54 18.36 1.06 23.76
C THR A 54 19.18 0.12 24.65
N ASN A 55 19.27 -1.17 24.34
CA ASN A 55 20.04 -2.13 25.13
C ASN A 55 21.40 -2.48 24.51
N GLY A 56 21.58 -2.29 23.21
CA GLY A 56 22.82 -2.59 22.49
C GLY A 56 23.76 -1.39 22.31
N PHE A 57 23.28 -0.15 22.47
CA PHE A 57 24.09 1.06 22.29
C PHE A 57 24.11 1.93 23.56
N LYS A 58 25.30 2.10 24.15
CA LYS A 58 25.53 2.89 25.37
C LYS A 58 24.96 4.33 25.37
N PRO A 59 24.97 5.10 24.26
CA PRO A 59 24.45 6.48 24.27
C PRO A 59 22.94 6.59 24.53
N LEU A 60 22.18 5.50 24.37
CA LEU A 60 20.74 5.46 24.60
C LEU A 60 20.36 4.75 25.92
N GLN A 61 21.35 4.21 26.64
CA GLN A 61 21.18 3.57 27.94
C GLN A 61 21.12 4.64 29.03
N GLY A 62 19.94 5.17 29.36
CA GLY A 62 19.78 6.08 30.49
C GLY A 62 18.61 7.06 30.40
N GLU A 63 18.09 7.30 29.20
CA GLU A 63 16.87 8.08 29.04
C GLU A 63 15.65 7.16 29.24
N SER A 64 14.73 7.58 30.12
CA SER A 64 13.44 6.91 30.37
C SER A 64 12.55 7.02 29.15
N THR A 65 12.89 6.25 28.12
CA THR A 65 12.20 6.29 26.83
C THR A 65 11.07 5.28 26.85
N PHE A 66 9.86 5.77 26.61
CA PHE A 66 8.71 4.91 26.40
C PHE A 66 8.47 4.81 24.90
N ALA A 67 8.94 3.74 24.28
CA ALA A 67 8.19 3.22 23.15
C ALA A 67 6.88 2.75 23.76
N LEU A 68 5.77 3.47 23.53
CA LEU A 68 4.40 3.07 23.88
C LEU A 68 3.47 3.52 22.75
N GLY A 69 2.80 2.57 22.10
CA GLY A 69 1.62 2.84 21.29
C GLY A 69 1.59 2.26 19.88
N ALA A 70 0.44 2.48 19.22
CA ALA A 70 0.11 1.97 17.89
C ALA A 70 1.02 2.46 16.76
N SER A 71 1.78 3.52 17.00
CA SER A 71 2.45 4.29 15.96
C SER A 71 3.49 3.51 15.16
N ALA A 72 4.25 2.59 15.78
CA ALA A 72 5.14 1.69 15.03
C ALA A 72 4.36 0.80 14.03
N SER A 73 3.21 0.27 14.45
CA SER A 73 2.31 -0.50 13.59
C SER A 73 1.71 0.35 12.47
N VAL A 74 1.28 1.58 12.78
CA VAL A 74 0.75 2.52 11.79
C VAL A 74 1.83 2.91 10.77
N MET A 75 3.06 3.15 11.21
CA MET A 75 4.20 3.46 10.34
C MET A 75 4.56 2.28 9.43
N ALA A 76 4.43 1.04 9.89
CA ALA A 76 4.58 -0.13 9.03
C ALA A 76 3.51 -0.18 7.93
N VAL A 77 2.24 0.10 8.27
CA VAL A 77 1.16 0.18 7.27
C VAL A 77 1.40 1.33 6.29
N PHE A 78 1.86 2.49 6.76
CA PHE A 78 2.19 3.63 5.90
C PHE A 78 3.35 3.30 4.95
N GLY A 79 4.45 2.74 5.45
CA GLY A 79 5.59 2.33 4.64
C GLY A 79 5.22 1.26 3.60
N ALA A 80 4.38 0.31 3.98
CA ALA A 80 3.84 -0.69 3.05
C ALA A 80 2.97 -0.04 1.95
N ALA A 81 2.02 0.80 2.32
CA ALA A 81 1.14 1.50 1.37
C ALA A 81 1.94 2.40 0.41
N ALA A 82 2.89 3.18 0.93
CA ALA A 82 3.74 4.06 0.14
C ALA A 82 4.70 3.30 -0.80
N THR A 83 5.14 2.09 -0.41
CA THR A 83 5.96 1.24 -1.28
C THR A 83 5.13 0.59 -2.38
N LEU A 84 3.88 0.23 -2.07
CA LEU A 84 2.99 -0.45 -3.02
C LEU A 84 2.38 0.51 -4.04
N ARG A 85 2.03 1.72 -3.60
CA ARG A 85 1.38 2.76 -4.40
C ARG A 85 2.13 4.10 -4.32
N PRO A 86 3.41 4.16 -4.73
CA PRO A 86 4.26 5.34 -4.52
C PRO A 86 3.78 6.60 -5.24
N GLU A 87 3.09 6.43 -6.38
CA GLU A 87 2.60 7.53 -7.22
C GLU A 87 1.15 7.93 -6.92
N SER A 88 0.46 7.31 -5.95
CA SER A 88 -0.87 7.74 -5.54
C SER A 88 -0.81 9.17 -5.01
N ARG A 89 -1.63 10.07 -5.56
CA ARG A 89 -1.57 11.50 -5.25
C ARG A 89 -2.66 11.91 -4.26
N PHE A 90 -2.29 12.76 -3.32
CA PHE A 90 -3.18 13.40 -2.37
C PHE A 90 -3.11 14.91 -2.56
N ASN A 91 -4.26 15.57 -2.68
CA ASN A 91 -4.31 17.02 -2.78
C ASN A 91 -4.15 17.62 -1.39
N LEU A 92 -3.00 18.24 -1.15
CA LEU A 92 -2.76 19.06 0.03
C LEU A 92 -3.19 20.49 -0.25
N ILE A 93 -3.81 21.13 0.75
CA ILE A 93 -4.33 22.50 0.64
C ILE A 93 -3.24 23.49 0.18
N LEU A 94 -2.01 23.33 0.67
CA LEU A 94 -0.90 24.25 0.40
C LEU A 94 0.01 23.86 -0.78
N PHE A 95 0.07 22.57 -1.13
CA PHE A 95 1.07 22.03 -2.07
C PHE A 95 0.46 21.40 -3.32
N GLY A 96 -0.87 21.35 -3.41
CA GLY A 96 -1.55 20.66 -4.50
C GLY A 96 -1.37 19.14 -4.45
N PRO A 97 -1.40 18.45 -5.59
CA PRO A 97 -1.27 16.99 -5.66
C PRO A 97 0.15 16.52 -5.30
N VAL A 98 0.30 15.86 -4.15
CA VAL A 98 1.58 15.29 -3.68
C VAL A 98 1.52 13.77 -3.72
N ALA A 99 2.52 13.13 -4.32
CA ALA A 99 2.59 11.67 -4.37
C ALA A 99 2.91 11.06 -2.99
N LEU A 100 2.32 9.89 -2.71
CA LEU A 100 2.35 9.22 -1.41
C LEU A 100 3.77 8.94 -0.92
N LYS A 101 4.70 8.62 -1.83
CA LYS A 101 6.12 8.42 -1.49
C LYS A 101 6.74 9.66 -0.83
N HIS A 102 6.38 10.86 -1.29
CA HIS A 102 6.92 12.10 -0.73
C HIS A 102 6.30 12.40 0.63
N LEU A 103 5.00 12.10 0.82
CA LEU A 103 4.35 12.20 2.14
C LEU A 103 5.02 11.26 3.15
N PHE A 104 5.31 10.03 2.72
CA PHE A 104 5.98 9.03 3.55
C PHE A 104 7.38 9.48 3.97
N TRP A 105 8.23 9.86 3.00
CA TRP A 105 9.58 10.31 3.32
C TRP A 105 9.59 11.62 4.09
N GLY A 106 8.66 12.55 3.81
CA GLY A 106 8.48 13.77 4.59
C GLY A 106 8.15 13.45 6.06
N TYR A 107 7.22 12.52 6.30
CA TYR A 107 6.89 12.07 7.66
C TYR A 107 8.11 11.44 8.35
N VAL A 108 8.81 10.52 7.69
CA VAL A 108 10.02 9.85 8.23
C VAL A 108 11.11 10.87 8.59
N VAL A 109 11.31 11.89 7.75
CA VAL A 109 12.29 12.96 8.01
C VAL A 109 11.88 13.82 9.20
N LEU A 110 10.61 14.22 9.29
CA LEU A 110 10.10 14.97 10.44
C LEU A 110 10.23 14.17 11.74
N ASP A 111 9.90 12.89 11.69
CA ASP A 111 10.04 11.95 12.81
C ASP A 111 11.51 11.77 13.23
N TYR A 112 12.43 11.71 12.26
CA TYR A 112 13.86 11.68 12.53
C TYR A 112 14.36 12.97 13.19
N PHE A 113 13.97 14.15 12.71
CA PHE A 113 14.34 15.41 13.37
C PHE A 113 13.71 15.55 14.76
N GLY A 114 12.56 14.91 15.00
CA GLY A 114 12.02 14.72 16.34
C GLY A 114 12.98 13.98 17.30
N LEU A 115 13.81 13.04 16.81
CA LEU A 115 14.86 12.40 17.62
C LEU A 115 15.90 13.41 18.07
N SER A 116 16.31 14.29 17.16
CA SER A 116 17.40 15.25 17.39
C SER A 116 17.06 16.30 18.45
N GLN A 117 15.77 16.50 18.75
CA GLN A 117 15.31 17.45 19.76
C GLN A 117 14.99 16.79 21.12
N GLY A 118 15.22 15.47 21.27
CA GLY A 118 15.21 14.79 22.58
C GLY A 118 13.83 14.55 23.22
N ALA A 119 12.72 14.80 22.53
CA ALA A 119 11.39 14.74 23.13
C ALA A 119 10.90 13.30 23.44
N ASN A 120 11.23 12.30 22.62
CA ASN A 120 10.98 10.87 22.86
C ASN A 120 11.80 9.97 21.91
N PRO A 121 13.12 9.81 22.12
CA PRO A 121 13.96 9.10 21.16
C PRO A 121 13.58 7.64 20.98
N GLY A 122 13.08 6.96 22.02
CA GLY A 122 12.63 5.58 21.91
C GLY A 122 11.39 5.40 21.02
N GLY A 123 10.43 6.32 21.10
CA GLY A 123 9.24 6.30 20.25
C GLY A 123 9.58 6.43 18.76
N ASN A 124 10.47 7.36 18.43
CA ASN A 124 10.86 7.62 17.04
C ASN A 124 11.71 6.48 16.47
N VAL A 125 12.59 5.86 17.26
CA VAL A 125 13.26 4.62 16.84
C VAL A 125 12.25 3.53 16.49
N ALA A 126 11.21 3.36 17.32
CA ALA A 126 10.16 2.38 17.05
C ALA A 126 9.37 2.70 15.76
N HIS A 127 9.10 3.98 15.48
CA HIS A 127 8.48 4.43 14.22
C HIS A 127 9.35 4.08 13.01
N LEU A 128 10.65 4.38 13.06
CA LEU A 128 11.60 4.06 11.99
C LEU A 128 11.69 2.54 11.75
N GLY A 129 11.74 1.74 12.83
CA GLY A 129 11.73 0.29 12.75
C GLY A 129 10.46 -0.26 12.08
N GLY A 130 9.29 0.25 12.47
CA GLY A 130 8.01 -0.09 11.84
C GLY A 130 7.96 0.32 10.36
N ALA A 131 8.30 1.57 10.05
CA ALA A 131 8.33 2.10 8.69
C ALA A 131 9.23 1.28 7.77
N LEU A 132 10.45 0.97 8.22
CA LEU A 132 11.41 0.14 7.49
C LEU A 132 10.85 -1.27 7.27
N PHE A 133 10.25 -1.88 8.29
CA PHE A 133 9.63 -3.19 8.15
C PHE A 133 8.54 -3.20 7.08
N GLY A 134 7.65 -2.19 7.06
CA GLY A 134 6.60 -2.06 6.04
C GLY A 134 7.16 -1.97 4.62
N VAL A 135 8.22 -1.19 4.41
CA VAL A 135 8.91 -1.08 3.12
C VAL A 135 9.54 -2.42 2.72
N LEU A 136 10.23 -3.08 3.65
CA LEU A 136 10.88 -4.36 3.38
C LEU A 136 9.87 -5.47 3.10
N LEU A 137 8.76 -5.51 3.84
CA LEU A 137 7.66 -6.45 3.62
C LEU A 137 7.19 -6.40 2.16
N VAL A 138 6.82 -5.21 1.66
CA VAL A 138 6.33 -5.08 0.29
C VAL A 138 7.42 -5.37 -0.74
N LYS A 139 8.66 -4.95 -0.50
CA LYS A 139 9.79 -5.27 -1.40
C LYS A 139 10.06 -6.77 -1.49
N GLN A 140 9.92 -7.51 -0.40
CA GLN A 140 10.08 -8.97 -0.39
C GLN A 140 8.87 -9.67 -0.99
N ASP A 141 7.66 -9.17 -0.73
CA ASP A 141 6.43 -9.67 -1.37
C ASP A 141 6.50 -9.55 -2.89
N MET A 142 7.05 -8.45 -3.42
CA MET A 142 7.31 -8.27 -4.87
C MET A 142 8.32 -9.30 -5.43
N LYS A 143 9.18 -9.87 -4.59
CA LYS A 143 10.09 -10.98 -4.94
C LYS A 143 9.48 -12.37 -4.66
N GLY A 144 8.21 -12.42 -4.25
CA GLY A 144 7.49 -13.65 -3.91
C GLY A 144 7.72 -14.17 -2.50
N VAL A 145 8.42 -13.42 -1.64
CA VAL A 145 8.72 -13.81 -0.26
C VAL A 145 7.79 -13.10 0.72
N ASN A 146 6.89 -13.86 1.35
CA ASN A 146 5.97 -13.34 2.35
C ASN A 146 6.59 -13.37 3.76
N LEU A 147 7.06 -12.21 4.23
CA LEU A 147 7.69 -12.08 5.55
C LEU A 147 6.73 -12.29 6.73
N VAL A 148 5.42 -12.04 6.55
CA VAL A 148 4.40 -12.20 7.60
C VAL A 148 3.58 -13.49 7.46
N GLY A 149 3.98 -14.41 6.58
CA GLY A 149 3.20 -15.60 6.27
C GLY A 149 3.06 -16.55 7.47
N TRP A 150 4.07 -16.59 8.34
CA TRP A 150 3.98 -17.35 9.59
C TRP A 150 2.90 -16.78 10.52
N LEU A 151 2.75 -15.46 10.58
CA LEU A 151 1.77 -14.79 11.42
C LEU A 151 0.35 -14.92 10.84
N GLU A 152 0.24 -14.87 9.51
CA GLU A 152 -0.98 -15.19 8.78
C GLU A 152 -1.41 -16.65 9.03
N TRP A 153 -0.48 -17.59 9.13
CA TRP A 153 -0.86 -18.94 9.52
C TRP A 153 -1.31 -19.03 10.98
N VAL A 154 -0.60 -18.39 11.91
CA VAL A 154 -0.95 -18.41 13.34
C VAL A 154 -2.36 -17.88 13.57
N LEU A 155 -2.69 -16.68 13.05
CA LEU A 155 -4.04 -16.17 13.31
C LEU A 155 -5.12 -16.94 12.53
N ASP A 156 -4.78 -17.62 11.43
CA ASP A 156 -5.74 -18.51 10.75
C ASP A 156 -6.06 -19.70 11.65
N ALA A 157 -5.04 -20.33 12.24
CA ALA A 157 -5.22 -21.43 13.18
C ALA A 157 -6.03 -21.02 14.43
N MET A 158 -5.84 -19.79 14.92
CA MET A 158 -6.62 -19.25 16.04
C MET A 158 -8.09 -19.01 15.67
N MET A 159 -8.37 -18.54 14.45
CA MET A 159 -9.73 -18.20 14.00
C MET A 159 -10.51 -19.43 13.51
N SER A 160 -9.84 -20.42 12.93
CA SER A 160 -10.47 -21.61 12.35
C SER A 160 -10.68 -22.75 13.36
N GLY A 161 -10.08 -22.66 14.55
CA GLY A 161 -10.08 -23.73 15.55
C GLY A 161 -9.39 -25.02 15.09
N SER A 162 -8.68 -25.01 13.95
CA SER A 162 -8.00 -26.17 13.39
C SER A 162 -6.66 -25.78 12.78
N ILE A 163 -5.59 -26.49 13.20
CA ILE A 163 -4.24 -26.26 12.69
C ILE A 163 -4.11 -26.98 11.35
N GLN A 164 -4.53 -26.32 10.28
CA GLN A 164 -4.19 -26.77 8.93
C GLN A 164 -2.81 -26.22 8.57
N VAL A 165 -1.85 -27.10 8.25
CA VAL A 165 -0.54 -26.69 7.74
C VAL A 165 -0.77 -26.04 6.37
N PRO A 166 -0.31 -24.79 6.12
CA PRO A 166 -0.53 -24.16 4.83
C PRO A 166 0.24 -24.95 3.78
N ARG A 167 -0.46 -25.50 2.78
CA ARG A 167 0.20 -25.88 1.53
C ARG A 167 0.79 -24.59 0.95
N ARG A 168 2.08 -24.63 0.59
CA ARG A 168 2.86 -23.51 0.04
C ARG A 168 2.16 -22.98 -1.23
N LYS A 169 1.15 -22.12 -1.07
CA LYS A 169 0.52 -21.43 -2.18
C LYS A 169 1.56 -20.45 -2.70
N ARG A 170 1.99 -20.64 -3.95
CA ARG A 170 2.78 -19.65 -4.67
C ARG A 170 2.04 -18.33 -4.54
N ASN A 171 2.64 -17.35 -3.87
CA ASN A 171 2.03 -16.05 -3.63
C ASN A 171 1.51 -15.51 -4.97
N GLN A 172 0.20 -15.58 -5.16
CA GLN A 172 -0.49 -14.82 -6.20
C GLN A 172 -0.63 -13.40 -5.66
N PHE A 173 0.48 -12.77 -5.30
CA PHE A 173 0.51 -11.32 -5.32
C PHE A 173 0.41 -10.97 -6.80
N ARG A 174 -0.84 -10.94 -7.31
CA ARG A 174 -1.20 -10.14 -8.47
C ARG A 174 -1.06 -8.69 -8.02
N ALA A 175 0.18 -8.28 -7.75
CA ALA A 175 0.50 -6.89 -7.85
C ALA A 175 0.06 -6.50 -9.26
N SER A 176 -0.94 -5.63 -9.32
CA SER A 176 -1.40 -4.95 -10.53
C SER A 176 -0.22 -4.33 -11.32
N THR A 177 0.98 -4.24 -10.72
CA THR A 177 2.23 -3.91 -11.40
C THR A 177 2.61 -4.86 -12.53
N SER A 178 2.30 -6.16 -12.48
CA SER A 178 2.64 -7.10 -13.56
C SER A 178 1.90 -6.83 -14.88
N ASN A 179 0.73 -6.21 -14.79
CA ASN A 179 0.01 -5.68 -15.94
C ASN A 179 0.38 -4.22 -16.22
N ARG A 180 0.87 -3.47 -15.23
CA ARG A 180 1.27 -2.06 -15.38
C ARG A 180 2.57 -1.88 -16.14
N TRP A 181 3.60 -2.72 -15.93
CA TRP A 181 4.82 -2.67 -16.73
C TRP A 181 4.56 -3.09 -18.17
N LYS A 182 3.72 -4.11 -18.40
CA LYS A 182 3.29 -4.51 -19.76
C LYS A 182 2.38 -3.49 -20.42
N ALA A 183 1.52 -2.81 -19.66
CA ALA A 183 0.68 -1.72 -20.19
C ALA A 183 1.50 -0.48 -20.50
N GLN A 184 2.50 -0.16 -19.67
CA GLN A 184 3.44 0.93 -19.88
C GLN A 184 4.39 0.61 -21.05
N GLU A 185 4.93 -0.60 -21.14
CA GLU A 185 5.73 -1.07 -22.28
C GLU A 185 4.90 -1.13 -23.57
N ARG A 186 3.61 -1.48 -23.50
CA ARG A 186 2.65 -1.36 -24.63
C ARG A 186 2.31 0.09 -24.99
N ALA A 187 2.36 1.01 -24.03
CA ALA A 187 2.14 2.44 -24.26
C ALA A 187 3.40 3.11 -24.81
N GLU A 188 4.59 2.69 -24.36
CA GLU A 188 5.91 3.15 -24.81
C GLU A 188 6.32 2.51 -26.15
N SER A 189 5.84 1.29 -26.47
CA SER A 189 6.05 0.65 -27.77
C SER A 189 5.04 1.08 -28.85
N ARG A 190 4.02 1.88 -28.49
CA ARG A 190 3.24 2.61 -29.49
C ARG A 190 4.10 3.79 -29.92
N ALA A 191 4.50 3.79 -31.19
CA ALA A 191 5.18 4.93 -31.80
C ALA A 191 4.40 6.22 -31.48
N PRO A 192 5.08 7.34 -31.17
CA PRO A 192 4.39 8.61 -30.95
C PRO A 192 3.60 8.95 -32.22
N MET A 193 2.29 8.81 -32.14
CA MET A 193 1.38 9.22 -33.21
C MET A 193 1.35 10.74 -33.25
N SER A 194 1.27 11.30 -34.45
CA SER A 194 1.01 12.72 -34.63
C SER A 194 -0.38 13.09 -34.08
N ASP A 195 -0.59 14.38 -33.76
CA ASP A 195 -1.89 14.86 -33.27
C ASP A 195 -3.03 14.58 -34.26
N ASP A 196 -2.74 14.63 -35.56
CA ASP A 196 -3.70 14.30 -36.63
C ASP A 196 -4.07 12.82 -36.65
N GLU A 197 -3.08 11.93 -36.53
CA GLU A 197 -3.32 10.48 -36.44
C GLU A 197 -4.08 10.10 -35.17
N PHE A 198 -3.78 10.76 -34.05
CA PHE A 198 -4.51 10.56 -32.79
C PHE A 198 -5.97 10.96 -32.89
N ASN A 199 -6.25 12.11 -33.51
CA ASN A 199 -7.61 12.58 -33.72
C ASN A 199 -8.39 11.68 -34.68
N ALA A 200 -7.75 11.18 -35.75
CA ALA A 200 -8.35 10.23 -36.69
C ALA A 200 -8.70 8.88 -36.04
N ASP A 201 -7.77 8.29 -35.28
CA ASP A 201 -7.98 7.04 -34.54
C ASP A 201 -9.05 7.18 -33.44
N LYS A 202 -9.13 8.36 -32.80
CA LYS A 202 -10.23 8.67 -31.86
C LYS A 202 -11.59 8.75 -32.57
N ALA A 203 -11.65 9.40 -33.72
CA ALA A 203 -12.88 9.53 -34.50
C ALA A 203 -13.39 8.18 -35.01
N ASP A 204 -12.50 7.34 -35.55
CA ASP A 204 -12.85 5.99 -36.03
C ASP A 204 -13.39 5.10 -34.89
N ARG A 205 -12.71 5.12 -33.73
CA ARG A 205 -13.19 4.40 -32.54
C ARG A 205 -14.55 4.88 -32.07
N GLN A 206 -14.78 6.20 -32.07
CA GLN A 206 -16.07 6.76 -31.66
C GLN A 206 -17.17 6.31 -32.62
N ALA A 207 -16.92 6.38 -33.94
CA ALA A 207 -17.87 5.90 -34.94
C ALA A 207 -18.20 4.41 -34.77
N ARG A 208 -17.18 3.58 -34.45
CA ARG A 208 -17.39 2.15 -34.16
C ARG A 208 -18.19 1.93 -32.88
N LEU A 209 -17.93 2.71 -31.83
CA LEU A 209 -18.70 2.66 -30.58
C LEU A 209 -20.17 3.00 -30.81
N ASP A 210 -20.43 4.10 -31.52
CA ASP A 210 -21.78 4.56 -31.84
C ASP A 210 -22.53 3.52 -32.67
N ALA A 211 -21.88 2.90 -33.66
CA ALA A 211 -22.47 1.81 -34.44
C ALA A 211 -22.84 0.58 -33.59
N ILE A 212 -22.05 0.26 -32.56
CA ILE A 212 -22.34 -0.84 -31.63
C ILE A 212 -23.50 -0.46 -30.69
N LEU A 213 -23.52 0.78 -30.19
CA LEU A 213 -24.61 1.30 -29.36
C LEU A 213 -25.94 1.28 -30.12
N ASP A 214 -25.92 1.61 -31.40
CA ASP A 214 -27.09 1.51 -32.29
C ASP A 214 -27.59 0.06 -32.44
N LYS A 215 -26.68 -0.92 -32.59
CA LYS A 215 -27.05 -2.34 -32.63
C LYS A 215 -27.68 -2.78 -31.31
N ILE A 216 -27.13 -2.35 -30.17
CA ILE A 216 -27.71 -2.63 -28.84
C ILE A 216 -29.10 -2.00 -28.74
N SER A 217 -29.27 -0.75 -29.20
CA SER A 217 -30.55 -0.05 -29.13
C SER A 217 -31.64 -0.72 -29.96
N LYS A 218 -31.29 -1.33 -31.11
CA LYS A 218 -32.26 -1.94 -32.04
C LYS A 218 -32.55 -3.42 -31.74
N HIS A 219 -31.53 -4.17 -31.34
CA HIS A 219 -31.61 -5.63 -31.23
C HIS A 219 -31.25 -6.17 -29.85
N GLY A 220 -30.76 -5.34 -28.93
CA GLY A 220 -30.33 -5.77 -27.61
C GLY A 220 -28.90 -6.32 -27.58
N TYR A 221 -28.31 -6.35 -26.38
CA TYR A 221 -26.90 -6.69 -26.16
C TYR A 221 -26.54 -8.12 -26.56
N ASP A 222 -27.46 -9.07 -26.41
CA ASP A 222 -27.18 -10.49 -26.66
C ASP A 222 -26.86 -10.78 -28.12
N HIS A 223 -27.36 -9.94 -29.03
CA HIS A 223 -27.18 -10.03 -30.48
C HIS A 223 -25.84 -9.45 -30.97
N LEU A 224 -25.00 -8.91 -30.08
CA LEU A 224 -23.66 -8.46 -30.47
C LEU A 224 -22.74 -9.63 -30.83
N SER A 225 -21.89 -9.39 -31.84
CA SER A 225 -20.82 -10.33 -32.18
C SER A 225 -19.82 -10.46 -31.01
N ALA A 226 -19.06 -11.55 -30.98
CA ALA A 226 -18.00 -11.72 -30.00
C ALA A 226 -16.95 -10.60 -30.08
N GLU A 227 -16.75 -10.03 -31.27
CA GLU A 227 -15.84 -8.92 -31.49
C GLU A 227 -16.38 -7.60 -30.91
N ASP A 228 -17.66 -7.30 -31.13
CA ASP A 228 -18.32 -6.10 -30.60
C ASP A 228 -18.35 -6.12 -29.06
N LYS A 229 -18.65 -7.29 -28.46
CA LYS A 229 -18.60 -7.47 -27.00
C LYS A 229 -17.19 -7.28 -26.43
N ARG A 230 -16.17 -7.80 -27.13
CA ARG A 230 -14.76 -7.61 -26.74
C ARG A 230 -14.35 -6.14 -26.82
N PHE A 231 -14.75 -5.45 -27.88
CA PHE A 231 -14.46 -4.02 -28.05
C PHE A 231 -15.07 -3.17 -26.93
N LEU A 232 -16.35 -3.39 -26.58
CA LEU A 232 -17.01 -2.70 -25.46
C LEU A 232 -16.31 -2.95 -24.12
N PHE A 233 -15.93 -4.21 -23.86
CA PHE A 233 -15.20 -4.56 -22.65
C PHE A 233 -13.87 -3.81 -22.57
N GLU A 234 -13.10 -3.77 -23.68
CA GLU A 234 -11.83 -3.04 -23.74
C GLU A 234 -12.00 -1.52 -23.53
N GLN A 235 -13.06 -0.91 -24.05
CA GLN A 235 -13.33 0.52 -23.82
C GLN A 235 -13.75 0.81 -22.37
N SER A 236 -14.47 -0.09 -21.70
CA SER A 236 -14.88 0.09 -20.29
C SER A 236 -13.74 -0.04 -19.27
N GLN A 237 -12.62 -0.64 -19.67
CA GLN A 237 -11.44 -0.87 -18.81
C GLN A 237 -10.37 0.22 -18.96
N ARG A 238 -10.57 1.17 -19.88
CA ARG A 238 -9.72 2.35 -20.06
C ARG A 238 -10.23 3.50 -19.21
#